data_AF-A0A2M7XIV0-F1
#
_entry.id   AF-A0A2M7XIV0-F1
#
_cell.length_a   1.000
_cell.length_b   1.000
_cell.length_c   1.000
_cell.angle_alpha   90.00
_cell.angle_beta   90.00
_cell.angle_gamma   90.00
#
_symmetry.space_group_name_H-M   'P 1'
#
loop_
_entity.id
_entity.type
_entity.pdbx_description
1 polymer ?
#
loop_
_entity_poly.entity_id
_entity_poly.type
_entity_poly.pdbx_seq_one_letter_code
_entity_poly.pdbx_strand_id
1 'polypeptide(L)'
;MKKIIVIGLLASAFLLTGCNDGATTTNNVDDFAKCITTAGAKMYGTEACPHCQNQKALFGESFQYITYVDCMKTPNECQGIDRVPTWEFKDGTKEVREKTFEELAEKTKCELPK
;
A
#
# COMPACT_ATOMS: atom_id res chain seq x y z
N MET A 1 3.49 -58.71 10.97
CA MET A 1 3.04 -59.21 12.29
C MET A 1 3.40 -58.15 13.33
N LYS A 2 2.42 -57.80 14.18
CA LYS A 2 2.43 -56.79 15.26
C LYS A 2 3.74 -56.87 16.09
N LYS A 3 4.29 -55.79 16.65
CA LYS A 3 3.73 -55.04 17.79
C LYS A 3 4.33 -53.63 17.89
N ILE A 4 3.41 -52.67 17.99
CA ILE A 4 3.59 -51.29 18.42
C ILE A 4 3.97 -51.30 19.91
N ILE A 5 4.99 -50.55 20.31
CA ILE A 5 5.25 -50.20 21.72
C ILE A 5 5.02 -48.70 21.86
N VAL A 6 3.88 -48.36 22.46
CA VAL A 6 3.54 -47.05 23.01
C VAL A 6 4.09 -46.98 24.43
N ILE A 7 4.95 -46.01 24.74
CA ILE A 7 5.23 -45.37 26.05
C ILE A 7 6.23 -44.24 25.70
N GLY A 8 6.08 -42.96 26.04
CA GLY A 8 5.10 -42.25 26.84
C GLY A 8 5.34 -40.74 26.69
N LEU A 9 4.26 -40.00 26.94
CA LEU A 9 4.12 -38.55 27.01
C LEU A 9 5.34 -37.82 27.59
N LEU A 10 5.87 -36.86 26.83
CA LEU A 10 6.27 -35.57 27.38
C LEU A 10 5.88 -34.49 26.37
N ALA A 11 4.86 -33.75 26.78
CA ALA A 11 4.25 -32.67 26.04
C ALA A 11 5.26 -31.53 25.84
N SER A 12 5.52 -31.21 24.59
CA SER A 12 5.82 -29.84 24.20
C SER A 12 5.10 -29.60 22.88
N ALA A 13 3.79 -29.43 23.00
CA ALA A 13 2.97 -28.79 22.00
C ALA A 13 3.55 -27.38 21.78
N PHE A 14 4.42 -27.23 20.78
CA PHE A 14 4.82 -25.93 20.26
C PHE A 14 3.67 -25.40 19.40
N LEU A 15 2.55 -25.15 20.08
CA LEU A 15 1.47 -24.30 19.58
C LEU A 15 1.90 -22.87 19.82
N LEU A 16 2.73 -22.34 18.93
CA LEU A 16 2.72 -20.92 18.65
C LEU A 16 1.97 -20.73 17.34
N THR A 17 0.66 -20.95 17.43
CA THR A 17 -0.34 -20.23 16.66
C THR A 17 -0.11 -18.73 16.88
N GLY A 18 0.78 -18.15 16.08
CA GLY A 18 0.85 -16.72 15.85
C GLY A 18 -0.16 -16.34 14.77
N CYS A 19 -1.45 -16.55 15.01
CA CYS A 19 -2.46 -15.77 14.30
C CYS A 19 -2.42 -14.39 14.93
N ASN A 20 -1.65 -13.48 14.32
CA ASN A 20 -1.72 -12.06 14.65
C ASN A 20 -3.03 -11.50 14.06
N ASP A 21 -4.18 -11.99 14.53
CA ASP A 21 -5.51 -11.43 14.25
C ASP A 21 -5.75 -10.22 15.15
N GLY A 22 -4.87 -9.23 14.98
CA GLY A 22 -4.96 -7.91 15.60
C GLY A 22 -5.31 -6.83 14.58
N ALA A 23 -6.03 -7.17 13.50
CA ALA A 23 -6.63 -6.17 12.62
C ALA A 23 -7.95 -5.70 13.24
N THR A 24 -7.87 -4.90 14.30
CA THR A 24 -8.96 -4.02 14.69
C THR A 24 -9.20 -3.07 13.53
N THR A 25 -10.28 -3.32 12.78
CA THR A 25 -10.73 -2.59 11.59
C THR A 25 -11.22 -1.17 11.95
N THR A 26 -10.34 -0.33 12.47
CA THR A 26 -10.36 1.10 12.15
C THR A 26 -9.61 1.23 10.84
N ASN A 27 -10.32 1.26 9.71
CA ASN A 27 -9.74 1.53 8.40
C ASN A 27 -9.16 2.95 8.43
N ASN A 28 -7.92 3.08 8.88
CA ASN A 28 -7.21 4.35 8.98
C ASN A 28 -6.52 4.65 7.64
N VAL A 29 -6.05 5.89 7.49
CA VAL A 29 -5.41 6.35 6.25
C VAL A 29 -4.10 5.57 5.97
N ASP A 30 -3.43 5.05 7.00
CA ASP A 30 -2.24 4.20 6.86
C ASP A 30 -2.54 2.90 6.10
N ASP A 31 -3.58 2.17 6.51
CA ASP A 31 -3.95 0.90 5.89
C ASP A 31 -4.46 1.12 4.46
N PHE A 32 -5.15 2.22 4.22
CA PHE A 32 -5.53 2.63 2.86
C PHE A 32 -4.31 2.92 1.98
N ALA A 33 -3.34 3.69 2.46
CA ALA A 33 -2.12 4.02 1.72
C ALA A 33 -1.27 2.78 1.42
N LYS A 34 -1.11 1.87 2.39
CA LYS A 34 -0.42 0.59 2.21
C LYS A 34 -1.14 -0.29 1.18
N CYS A 35 -2.47 -0.32 1.22
CA CYS A 35 -3.27 -1.06 0.25
C CYS A 35 -3.08 -0.50 -1.17
N ILE A 36 -3.14 0.82 -1.37
CA ILE A 36 -2.92 1.47 -2.67
C ILE A 36 -1.57 1.04 -3.27
N THR A 37 -0.50 1.13 -2.47
CA THR A 37 0.84 0.69 -2.88
C THR A 37 0.87 -0.79 -3.23
N THR A 38 0.29 -1.64 -2.37
CA THR A 38 0.24 -3.10 -2.59
C THR A 38 -0.57 -3.46 -3.84
N ALA A 39 -1.61 -2.70 -4.15
CA ALA A 39 -2.41 -2.83 -5.35
C ALA A 39 -1.65 -2.42 -6.62
N GLY A 40 -0.44 -1.85 -6.50
CA GLY A 40 0.43 -1.49 -7.61
C GLY A 40 0.24 -0.06 -8.10
N ALA A 41 -0.48 0.79 -7.36
CA ALA A 41 -0.59 2.21 -7.69
C ALA A 41 0.63 2.98 -7.17
N LYS A 42 1.13 3.91 -7.97
CA LYS A 42 2.25 4.80 -7.62
C LYS A 42 2.00 6.21 -8.11
N MET A 43 2.55 7.18 -7.40
CA MET A 43 2.46 8.59 -7.76
C MET A 43 3.82 9.11 -8.24
N TYR A 44 3.83 9.78 -9.37
CA TYR A 44 4.96 10.56 -9.86
C TYR A 44 4.70 12.04 -9.55
N GLY A 45 5.72 12.72 -9.03
CA GLY A 45 5.62 14.14 -8.73
C GLY A 45 6.96 14.80 -8.48
N THR A 46 6.90 16.00 -7.93
CA THR A 46 8.07 16.74 -7.43
C THR A 46 7.73 17.41 -6.11
N GLU A 47 8.73 17.75 -5.29
CA GLU A 47 8.50 18.47 -4.02
C GLU A 47 8.03 19.92 -4.22
N ALA A 48 8.37 20.53 -5.35
CA ALA A 48 8.04 21.94 -5.65
C ALA A 48 6.66 22.13 -6.32
N CYS A 49 5.97 21.05 -6.66
CA CYS A 49 4.69 21.06 -7.38
C CYS A 49 3.52 21.24 -6.40
N PRO A 50 2.71 22.34 -6.50
CA PRO A 50 1.60 22.59 -5.57
C PRO A 50 0.55 21.48 -5.56
N HIS A 51 0.18 20.96 -6.74
CA HIS A 51 -0.78 19.86 -6.84
C HIS A 51 -0.25 18.56 -6.23
N CYS A 52 1.06 18.34 -6.30
CA CYS A 52 1.72 17.20 -5.69
C CYS A 52 1.69 17.33 -4.15
N GLN A 53 1.91 18.54 -3.64
CA GLN A 53 1.79 18.84 -2.21
C GLN A 53 0.36 18.67 -1.70
N ASN A 54 -0.65 19.10 -2.47
CA ASN A 54 -2.06 18.86 -2.13
C ASN A 54 -2.38 17.37 -2.05
N GLN A 55 -1.94 16.59 -3.05
CA GLN A 55 -2.13 15.14 -3.03
C GLN A 55 -1.45 14.50 -1.82
N LYS A 56 -0.23 14.92 -1.46
CA LYS A 56 0.47 14.44 -0.26
C LYS A 56 -0.30 14.83 1.02
N ALA A 57 -0.79 16.07 1.09
CA ALA A 57 -1.53 16.58 2.24
C ALA A 57 -2.84 15.83 2.49
N LEU A 58 -3.51 15.34 1.44
CA LEU A 58 -4.70 14.48 1.57
C LEU A 58 -4.42 13.23 2.42
N PHE A 59 -3.21 12.67 2.33
CA PHE A 59 -2.79 11.51 3.11
C PHE A 59 -2.12 11.87 4.45
N GLY A 60 -1.64 13.11 4.63
CA GLY A 60 -0.85 13.48 5.79
C GLY A 60 0.39 12.60 5.96
N GLU A 61 0.66 12.16 7.19
CA GLU A 61 1.80 11.28 7.50
C GLU A 61 1.71 9.91 6.83
N SER A 62 0.50 9.44 6.52
CA SER A 62 0.28 8.16 5.83
C SER A 62 0.82 8.14 4.40
N PHE A 63 1.15 9.31 3.83
CA PHE A 63 1.78 9.37 2.50
C PHE A 63 3.12 8.63 2.47
N GLN A 64 3.78 8.44 3.61
CA GLN A 64 5.02 7.64 3.70
C GLN A 64 4.86 6.20 3.19
N TYR A 65 3.64 5.66 3.17
CA TYR A 65 3.34 4.33 2.66
C TYR A 65 3.01 4.30 1.16
N ILE A 66 2.83 5.47 0.52
CA ILE A 66 2.58 5.57 -0.91
C ILE A 66 3.90 5.37 -1.67
N THR A 67 3.88 4.51 -2.69
CA THR A 67 4.98 4.43 -3.65
C THR A 67 5.03 5.74 -4.45
N TYR A 68 6.02 6.56 -4.15
CA TYR A 68 6.20 7.88 -4.75
C TYR A 68 7.55 7.98 -5.45
N VAL A 69 7.54 8.46 -6.69
CA VAL A 69 8.73 8.75 -7.49
C VAL A 69 8.87 10.26 -7.62
N ASP A 70 9.98 10.79 -7.11
CA ASP A 70 10.33 12.20 -7.21
C ASP A 70 11.13 12.45 -8.48
N CYS A 71 10.48 13.01 -9.50
CA CYS A 71 11.08 13.22 -10.82
C CYS A 71 12.24 14.21 -10.82
N MET A 72 12.42 15.02 -9.78
CA MET A 72 13.61 15.88 -9.66
C MET A 72 14.82 15.11 -9.11
N LYS A 73 14.60 14.08 -8.29
CA LYS A 73 15.67 13.25 -7.71
C LYS A 73 16.03 12.09 -8.62
N THR A 74 15.04 11.49 -9.28
CA THR A 74 15.19 10.28 -10.11
C THR A 74 14.57 10.49 -11.50
N PRO A 75 15.10 11.42 -12.33
CA PRO A 75 14.50 11.79 -13.61
C PRO A 75 14.36 10.61 -14.59
N ASN A 76 15.28 9.63 -14.54
CA ASN A 76 15.23 8.45 -15.38
C ASN A 76 14.01 7.56 -15.09
N GLU A 77 13.45 7.59 -13.88
CA GLU A 77 12.25 6.82 -13.53
C GLU A 77 10.96 7.50 -14.02
N CYS A 78 11.02 8.78 -14.41
CA CYS A 78 9.89 9.54 -14.91
C CYS A 78 9.82 9.62 -16.44
N GLN A 79 10.50 8.72 -17.15
CA GLN A 79 10.39 8.63 -18.60
C GLN A 79 8.94 8.32 -19.01
N GLY A 80 8.36 9.17 -19.84
CA GLY A 80 6.96 9.07 -20.25
C GLY A 80 5.95 9.56 -19.20
N ILE A 81 6.38 10.42 -18.28
CA ILE A 81 5.52 11.22 -17.40
C ILE A 81 5.55 12.67 -17.89
N ASP A 82 4.50 13.10 -18.58
CA ASP A 82 4.46 14.44 -19.22
C ASP A 82 4.12 15.57 -18.25
N ARG A 83 3.36 15.26 -17.18
CA ARG A 83 2.88 16.23 -16.20
C ARG A 83 2.83 15.61 -14.82
N VAL A 84 2.81 16.44 -13.78
CA VAL A 84 2.71 15.99 -12.38
C VAL A 84 1.56 16.72 -11.67
N PRO A 85 0.90 16.09 -10.68
CA PRO A 85 1.07 14.68 -10.32
C PRO A 85 0.46 13.73 -11.36
N THR A 86 1.07 12.56 -11.50
CA THR A 86 0.53 11.45 -12.28
C THR A 86 0.43 10.22 -11.41
N TRP A 87 -0.74 9.60 -11.41
CA TRP A 87 -0.94 8.27 -10.84
C TRP A 87 -0.81 7.22 -11.95
N GLU A 88 0.05 6.23 -11.74
CA GLU A 88 0.10 5.03 -12.57
C GLU A 88 -0.49 3.86 -11.77
N PHE A 89 -1.37 3.09 -12.41
CA PHE A 89 -2.04 1.95 -11.81
C PHE A 89 -1.50 0.62 -12.36
N LYS A 90 -1.90 -0.49 -11.74
CA LYS A 90 -1.43 -1.85 -12.07
C LYS A 90 -1.66 -2.26 -13.52
N ASP A 91 -2.68 -1.72 -14.17
CA ASP A 91 -3.00 -1.97 -15.58
C ASP A 91 -2.15 -1.12 -16.55
N GLY A 92 -1.24 -0.29 -16.03
CA GLY A 92 -0.39 0.62 -16.80
C GLY A 92 -1.08 1.94 -17.18
N THR A 93 -2.35 2.14 -16.78
CA THR A 93 -3.03 3.41 -17.01
C THR A 93 -2.38 4.53 -16.19
N LYS A 94 -2.22 5.68 -16.82
CA LYS A 94 -1.64 6.89 -16.22
C LYS A 94 -2.66 8.00 -16.22
N GLU A 95 -2.95 8.55 -15.06
CA GLU A 95 -3.93 9.63 -14.90
C GLU A 95 -3.26 10.86 -14.29
N VAL A 96 -3.23 11.93 -15.08
CA VAL A 96 -2.64 13.22 -14.70
C VAL A 96 -3.68 14.04 -13.95
N ARG A 97 -3.53 14.14 -12.63
CA ARG A 97 -4.21 15.09 -11.71
C ARG A 97 -4.14 14.55 -10.28
N GLU A 98 -4.52 15.41 -9.34
CA GLU A 98 -4.91 15.00 -7.99
C GLU A 98 -6.10 14.02 -8.05
N LYS A 99 -6.13 13.10 -7.09
CA LYS A 99 -7.13 12.08 -6.87
C LYS A 99 -7.67 12.13 -5.45
N THR A 100 -8.98 11.98 -5.32
CA THR A 100 -9.61 11.78 -4.01
C THR A 100 -9.39 10.35 -3.51
N PHE A 101 -9.71 10.08 -2.25
CA PHE A 101 -9.68 8.72 -1.72
C PHE A 101 -10.68 7.81 -2.43
N GLU A 102 -11.86 8.30 -2.81
CA GLU A 102 -12.87 7.53 -3.55
C GLU A 102 -12.35 7.08 -4.92
N GLU A 103 -11.70 8.00 -5.65
CA GLU A 103 -11.13 7.67 -6.96
C GLU A 103 -9.99 6.65 -6.84
N LEU A 104 -9.12 6.81 -5.83
CA LEU A 104 -8.04 5.87 -5.58
C LEU A 104 -8.59 4.50 -5.14
N ALA A 105 -9.61 4.47 -4.29
CA ALA A 105 -10.30 3.25 -3.89
C ALA A 105 -10.93 2.54 -5.08
N GLU A 106 -11.59 3.27 -5.98
CA GLU A 106 -12.19 2.70 -7.19
C GLU A 106 -11.13 2.03 -8.09
N LYS A 107 -9.98 2.69 -8.27
CA LYS A 107 -8.88 2.22 -9.11
C LYS A 107 -8.11 1.06 -8.51
N THR A 108 -7.95 1.03 -7.19
CA THR A 108 -7.12 0.04 -6.48
C THR A 108 -7.92 -1.09 -5.84
N LYS A 109 -9.24 -0.95 -5.75
CA LYS A 109 -10.16 -1.83 -5.01
C LYS A 109 -9.87 -1.90 -3.50
N CYS A 110 -9.19 -0.87 -2.98
CA CYS A 110 -8.94 -0.70 -1.55
C CYS A 110 -10.19 -0.13 -0.86
N GLU A 111 -10.43 -0.54 0.38
CA GLU A 111 -11.52 0.01 1.19
C GLU A 111 -11.22 1.45 1.60
N LEU A 112 -12.24 2.32 1.56
CA LEU A 112 -12.10 3.70 1.99
C LEU A 112 -11.72 3.78 3.48
N PRO A 113 -10.82 4.72 3.84
CA PRO A 113 -10.57 5.02 5.24
C PRO A 113 -11.81 5.68 5.86
N LYS A 114 -12.07 5.40 7.14
CA LYS A 114 -13.22 5.89 7.91
C LYS A 114 -12.86 7.06 8.82
#